data_AF-A0A1V2I050-F1
#
_entry.id   AF-A0A1V2I050-F1
#
_cell.length_a   1.000
_cell.length_b   1.000
_cell.length_c   1.000
_cell.angle_alpha   90.00
_cell.angle_beta   90.00
_cell.angle_gamma   90.00
#
_symmetry.space_group_name_H-M   'P 1'
#
loop_
_entity.id
_entity.type
_entity.pdbx_description
1 polymer ?
#
loop_
_entity_poly.entity_id
_entity_poly.type
_entity_poly.pdbx_seq_one_letter_code
_entity_poly.pdbx_strand_id
1 'polypeptide(L)'
;MPRAAGCPMDPAPGLAELQAQAPLIRVRLWDGSTPWLVTRHAEQTALLTDRRVSADWMLPGYPFFNQYMRDHRQEGQFLTMMEGPEHIRLRRMVARPFTFRKVERLRPAIQQTVDDHIDALLAGPKPADFVAKFSLPVPSIVICRLLGVPYEDHDFFQRAITTVTNRELPDEVVGEFEGKLYRYLDQLIGRKLAAPDDDLLSQLATERLATGQLNRHDLVMLVLFLLISGHETTASMIALGTLALLQNPGQIAVLKEADEAGVIAAVEELLRYLTTVQPGRRRVAVADIEIAGQVIRAGEGLVLPDEISNRDDSVYPDAGTLDLRRDAHPHLAFGLGVHQCVGQPLARLELQVVFATLFHRIPTLALASDLEEVSFMNDGIGYGVNAMAVTW
;
A
#
# COMPACT_ATOMS: atom_id res chain seq x y z
N MET A 1 11.21 -3.46 13.89
CA MET A 1 10.90 -3.94 15.25
C MET A 1 9.88 -5.06 15.11
N PRO A 2 9.99 -6.17 15.85
CA PRO A 2 9.03 -7.27 15.74
C PRO A 2 7.66 -6.89 16.32
N ARG A 3 6.60 -7.44 15.73
CA ARG A 3 5.24 -7.40 16.29
C ARG A 3 5.07 -8.44 17.40
N ALA A 4 4.10 -8.22 18.28
CA ALA A 4 3.74 -9.21 19.30
C ALA A 4 2.97 -10.36 18.67
N ALA A 5 3.36 -11.61 18.97
CA ALA A 5 2.72 -12.80 18.40
C ALA A 5 1.22 -12.88 18.68
N GLY A 6 0.77 -12.45 19.86
CA GLY A 6 -0.65 -12.47 20.26
C GLY A 6 -1.50 -11.30 19.72
N CYS A 7 -0.89 -10.28 19.11
CA CYS A 7 -1.63 -9.21 18.45
C CYS A 7 -0.90 -8.76 17.17
N PRO A 8 -0.87 -9.62 16.13
CA PRO A 8 -0.11 -9.36 14.92
C PRO A 8 -0.67 -8.17 14.12
N MET A 9 -1.87 -7.68 14.41
CA MET A 9 -2.45 -6.51 13.74
C MET A 9 -2.02 -5.18 14.35
N ASP A 10 -1.53 -5.17 15.60
CA ASP A 10 -1.07 -3.95 16.26
C ASP A 10 0.37 -3.57 15.88
N PRO A 11 0.67 -2.25 15.77
CA PRO A 11 2.04 -1.79 15.59
C PRO A 11 2.99 -2.47 16.59
N ALA A 12 4.25 -2.64 16.18
CA ALA A 12 5.26 -3.24 17.05
C ALA A 12 5.27 -2.52 18.42
N PRO A 13 5.23 -3.24 19.56
CA PRO A 13 5.15 -2.62 20.89
C PRO A 13 6.24 -1.56 21.14
N GLY A 14 7.44 -1.78 20.59
CA GLY A 14 8.54 -0.81 20.66
C GLY A 14 8.21 0.55 20.01
N LEU A 15 7.32 0.63 19.02
CA LEU A 15 6.86 1.90 18.48
C LEU A 15 5.97 2.67 19.47
N ALA A 16 5.11 1.97 20.22
CA ALA A 16 4.28 2.58 21.25
C ALA A 16 5.13 3.06 22.44
N GLU A 17 6.13 2.26 22.86
CA GLU A 17 7.11 2.66 23.88
C GLU A 17 7.87 3.91 23.47
N LEU A 18 8.27 4.03 22.19
CA LEU A 18 8.91 5.23 21.66
C LEU A 18 7.93 6.40 21.60
N GLN A 19 6.71 6.21 21.09
CA GLN A 19 5.71 7.28 21.03
C GLN A 19 5.38 7.87 22.42
N ALA A 20 5.41 7.05 23.47
CA ALA A 20 5.23 7.50 24.86
C ALA A 20 6.39 8.35 25.40
N GLN A 21 7.61 8.18 24.88
CA GLN A 21 8.79 8.93 25.33
C GLN A 21 8.81 10.37 24.79
N ALA A 22 8.62 10.53 23.48
CA ALA A 22 8.64 11.83 22.82
C ALA A 22 8.02 11.76 21.41
N PRO A 23 7.51 12.89 20.87
CA PRO A 23 6.97 12.95 19.51
C PRO A 23 8.03 12.71 18.42
N LEU A 24 9.29 13.05 18.71
CA LEU A 24 10.44 12.88 17.83
C LEU A 24 11.60 12.23 18.60
N ILE A 25 12.16 11.15 18.05
CA ILE A 25 13.22 10.37 18.71
C ILE A 25 14.30 9.98 17.69
N ARG A 26 15.57 9.97 18.11
CA ARG A 26 16.65 9.42 17.28
C ARG A 26 16.64 7.89 17.34
N VAL A 27 16.60 7.27 16.17
CA VAL A 27 16.72 5.81 16.02
C VAL A 27 17.97 5.48 15.23
N ARG A 28 18.47 4.24 15.34
CA ARG A 28 19.61 3.75 14.56
C ARG A 28 19.14 2.78 13.49
N LEU A 29 19.59 2.98 12.25
CA LEU A 29 19.32 2.08 11.13
C LEU A 29 20.48 1.09 10.89
N TRP A 30 20.26 0.15 9.96
CA TRP A 30 21.19 -0.93 9.58
C TRP A 30 22.57 -0.43 9.15
N ASP A 31 22.67 0.76 8.59
CA ASP A 31 23.90 1.40 8.12
C ASP A 31 24.60 2.24 9.21
N GLY A 32 24.07 2.22 10.44
CA GLY A 32 24.56 3.02 11.56
C GLY A 32 24.09 4.48 11.56
N SER A 33 23.35 4.95 10.54
CA SER A 33 22.78 6.30 10.50
C SER A 33 21.75 6.51 11.61
N THR A 34 21.51 7.78 11.99
CA THR A 34 20.63 8.15 13.10
C THR A 34 19.54 9.16 12.72
N PRO A 35 18.57 8.78 11.87
CA PRO A 35 17.47 9.66 11.50
C PRO A 35 16.51 9.91 12.67
N TRP A 36 15.66 10.92 12.51
CA TRP A 36 14.52 11.17 13.39
C TRP A 36 13.38 10.21 13.07
N LEU A 37 12.84 9.54 14.08
CA LEU A 37 11.56 8.83 14.06
C LEU A 37 10.48 9.80 14.57
N VAL A 38 9.44 10.03 13.76
CA VAL A 38 8.32 10.91 14.11
C VAL A 38 7.10 10.04 14.38
N THR A 39 6.58 10.03 15.60
CA THR A 39 5.62 9.00 16.04
C THR A 39 4.20 9.51 16.27
N ARG A 40 4.02 10.83 16.42
CA ARG A 40 2.74 11.47 16.73
C ARG A 40 2.06 12.02 15.50
N HIS A 41 0.72 11.98 15.50
CA HIS A 41 -0.09 12.34 14.34
C HIS A 41 0.09 13.81 13.93
N ALA A 42 0.08 14.72 14.91
CA ALA A 42 0.22 16.16 14.66
C ALA A 42 1.56 16.49 13.97
N GLU A 43 2.67 15.95 14.49
CA GLU A 43 4.00 16.20 13.93
C GLU A 43 4.18 15.56 12.55
N GLN A 44 3.66 14.34 12.32
CA GLN A 44 3.70 13.75 10.99
C GLN A 44 2.89 14.57 9.98
N THR A 45 1.70 15.02 10.35
CA THR A 45 0.84 15.88 9.50
C THR A 45 1.55 17.17 9.13
N ALA A 46 2.17 17.84 10.10
CA ALA A 46 2.94 19.07 9.87
C ALA A 46 4.13 18.83 8.93
N LEU A 47 4.91 17.76 9.16
CA LEU A 47 6.09 17.46 8.34
C LEU A 47 5.73 17.00 6.92
N LEU A 48 4.70 16.19 6.74
CA LEU A 48 4.28 15.71 5.41
C LEU A 48 3.70 16.83 4.52
N THR A 49 3.32 17.97 5.11
CA THR A 49 2.85 19.15 4.39
C THR A 49 3.89 20.26 4.28
N ASP A 50 5.03 20.12 4.95
CA ASP A 50 6.13 21.08 4.91
C ASP A 50 6.99 20.89 3.65
N ARG A 51 7.16 21.98 2.87
CA ARG A 51 7.97 21.98 1.64
C ARG A 51 9.46 21.75 1.89
N ARG A 52 9.93 21.85 3.14
CA ARG A 52 11.30 21.56 3.56
C ARG A 52 11.53 20.06 3.79
N VAL A 53 10.49 19.23 3.74
CA VAL A 53 10.58 17.77 3.93
C VAL A 53 10.48 17.09 2.57
N SER A 54 11.62 16.62 2.06
CA SER A 54 11.79 16.07 0.72
C SER A 54 11.68 14.55 0.71
N ALA A 55 11.01 13.98 -0.28
CA ALA A 55 11.04 12.55 -0.59
C ALA A 55 12.16 12.16 -1.56
N ASP A 56 12.96 13.12 -2.04
CA ASP A 56 14.07 12.87 -2.96
C ASP A 56 15.15 12.01 -2.30
N TRP A 57 15.19 10.74 -2.69
CA TRP A 57 16.14 9.78 -2.17
C TRP A 57 17.58 9.98 -2.66
N MET A 58 17.81 10.92 -3.59
CA MET A 58 19.16 11.29 -4.03
C MET A 58 19.86 12.21 -3.03
N LEU A 59 19.10 12.83 -2.13
CA LEU A 59 19.64 13.75 -1.16
C LEU A 59 20.53 13.01 -0.14
N PRO A 60 21.65 13.63 0.28
CA PRO A 60 22.43 13.14 1.40
C PRO A 60 21.55 13.00 2.65
N GLY A 61 21.77 11.94 3.43
CA GLY A 61 21.04 11.68 4.66
C GLY A 61 19.69 10.95 4.48
N TYR A 62 19.31 10.59 3.25
CA TYR A 62 18.09 9.80 3.03
C TYR A 62 18.14 8.45 3.77
N PRO A 63 17.16 8.14 4.62
CA PRO A 63 17.20 6.94 5.47
C PRO A 63 16.70 5.69 4.73
N PHE A 64 17.54 5.15 3.85
CA PHE A 64 17.26 3.95 3.04
C PHE A 64 16.87 2.72 3.88
N PHE A 65 15.97 1.90 3.33
CA PHE A 65 15.50 0.67 3.97
C PHE A 65 16.59 -0.41 4.08
N ASN A 66 17.44 -0.53 3.05
CA ASN A 66 18.51 -1.52 2.97
C ASN A 66 19.66 -1.03 2.07
N GLN A 67 20.71 -1.86 1.95
CA GLN A 67 21.88 -1.55 1.14
C GLN A 67 21.57 -1.52 -0.35
N TYR A 68 20.82 -2.50 -0.87
CA TYR A 68 20.46 -2.58 -2.28
C TYR A 68 19.86 -1.28 -2.82
N MET A 69 18.82 -0.75 -2.15
CA MET A 69 18.16 0.48 -2.55
C MET A 69 19.07 1.71 -2.49
N ARG A 70 20.04 1.73 -1.57
CA ARG A 70 21.04 2.80 -1.51
C ARG A 70 21.95 2.72 -2.71
N ASP A 71 22.49 1.55 -3.00
CA ASP A 71 23.53 1.37 -4.02
C ASP A 71 22.96 1.55 -5.45
N HIS A 72 21.71 1.15 -5.67
CA HIS A 72 21.02 1.21 -6.98
C HIS A 72 20.12 2.45 -7.17
N ARG A 73 20.17 3.45 -6.27
CA ARG A 73 19.33 4.67 -6.33
C ARG A 73 19.43 5.49 -7.64
N GLN A 74 20.50 5.27 -8.42
CA GLN A 74 20.75 5.93 -9.69
C GLN A 74 20.09 5.25 -10.90
N GLU A 75 19.57 4.03 -10.73
CA GLU A 75 19.10 3.18 -11.84
C GLU A 75 17.67 3.48 -12.29
N GLY A 76 16.94 4.26 -11.49
CA GLY A 76 15.59 4.71 -11.81
C GLY A 76 14.85 5.13 -10.55
N GLN A 77 14.04 6.19 -10.62
CA GLN A 77 13.28 6.69 -9.48
C GLN A 77 11.80 6.38 -9.63
N PHE A 78 11.20 5.83 -8.58
CA PHE A 78 9.75 5.75 -8.51
C PHE A 78 9.14 7.12 -8.22
N LEU A 79 7.90 7.31 -8.68
CA LEU A 79 7.14 8.55 -8.51
C LEU A 79 7.10 9.05 -7.05
N THR A 80 7.11 8.12 -6.09
CA THR A 80 7.06 8.37 -4.64
C THR A 80 8.37 8.88 -4.03
N MET A 81 9.45 8.86 -4.80
CA MET A 81 10.82 9.25 -4.40
C MET A 81 11.36 10.41 -5.24
N MET A 82 10.51 10.99 -6.08
CA MET A 82 10.82 12.15 -6.92
C MET A 82 10.33 13.44 -6.26
N GLU A 83 10.94 14.57 -6.61
CA GLU A 83 10.51 15.89 -6.16
C GLU A 83 10.36 16.90 -7.29
N GLY A 84 9.74 18.03 -6.96
CA GLY A 84 9.72 19.21 -7.83
C GLY A 84 8.88 19.04 -9.12
N PRO A 85 9.24 19.76 -10.20
CA PRO A 85 8.44 19.81 -11.43
C PRO A 85 8.26 18.44 -12.08
N GLU A 86 9.25 17.56 -11.99
CA GLU A 86 9.24 16.26 -12.63
C GLU A 86 8.26 15.31 -11.97
N HIS A 87 8.25 15.25 -10.63
CA HIS A 87 7.23 14.54 -9.87
C HIS A 87 5.81 15.02 -10.25
N ILE A 88 5.58 16.34 -10.29
CA ILE A 88 4.28 16.91 -10.65
C ILE A 88 3.88 16.52 -12.07
N ARG A 89 4.83 16.55 -13.01
CA ARG A 89 4.62 16.20 -14.42
C ARG A 89 4.18 14.75 -14.56
N LEU A 90 4.94 13.79 -14.01
CA LEU A 90 4.64 12.36 -14.09
C LEU A 90 3.37 12.00 -13.31
N ARG A 91 3.18 12.55 -12.11
CA ARG A 91 1.98 12.31 -11.30
C ARG A 91 0.71 12.74 -12.02
N ARG A 92 0.72 13.88 -12.71
CA ARG A 92 -0.42 14.35 -13.51
C ARG A 92 -0.76 13.40 -14.66
N MET A 93 0.23 12.71 -15.24
CA MET A 93 -0.02 11.75 -16.32
C MET A 93 -0.81 10.53 -15.83
N VAL A 94 -0.57 10.08 -14.59
CA VAL A 94 -1.22 8.88 -14.04
C VAL A 94 -2.41 9.15 -13.14
N ALA A 95 -2.58 10.36 -12.60
CA ALA A 95 -3.65 10.63 -11.64
C ALA A 95 -5.07 10.60 -12.27
N ARG A 96 -5.20 10.91 -13.57
CA ARG A 96 -6.51 11.04 -14.24
C ARG A 96 -7.36 9.74 -14.20
N PRO A 97 -6.81 8.55 -14.52
CA PRO A 97 -7.50 7.27 -14.33
C PRO A 97 -8.00 7.02 -12.91
N PHE A 98 -7.28 7.50 -11.90
CA PHE A 98 -7.61 7.31 -10.49
C PHE A 98 -8.56 8.37 -9.92
N THR A 99 -9.12 9.26 -10.74
CA THR A 99 -10.16 10.20 -10.27
C THR A 99 -11.42 9.45 -9.86
N PHE A 100 -12.13 9.95 -8.84
CA PHE A 100 -13.36 9.34 -8.32
C PHE A 100 -14.33 8.89 -9.42
N ARG A 101 -14.66 9.78 -10.36
CA ARG A 101 -15.58 9.47 -11.47
C ARG A 101 -15.07 8.35 -12.39
N LYS A 102 -13.76 8.23 -12.59
CA LYS A 102 -13.17 7.19 -13.45
C LYS A 102 -13.12 5.85 -12.73
N VAL A 103 -12.71 5.82 -11.46
CA VAL A 103 -12.70 4.58 -10.66
C VAL A 103 -14.11 4.07 -10.42
N GLU A 104 -15.09 4.94 -10.17
CA GLU A 104 -16.47 4.53 -9.91
C GLU A 104 -17.11 3.76 -11.09
N ARG A 105 -16.66 4.02 -12.33
CA ARG A 105 -17.08 3.24 -13.50
C ARG A 105 -16.61 1.79 -13.48
N LEU A 106 -15.60 1.48 -12.65
CA LEU A 106 -15.11 0.12 -12.45
C LEU A 106 -15.96 -0.65 -11.43
N ARG A 107 -16.86 -0.01 -10.67
CA ARG A 107 -17.65 -0.69 -9.64
C ARG A 107 -18.34 -1.97 -10.13
N PRO A 108 -19.05 -1.99 -11.28
CA PRO A 108 -19.68 -3.23 -11.77
C PRO A 108 -18.67 -4.34 -12.07
N ALA A 109 -17.51 -3.97 -12.62
CA ALA A 109 -16.42 -4.88 -12.93
C ALA A 109 -15.76 -5.46 -11.67
N ILE A 110 -15.57 -4.63 -10.65
CA ILE A 110 -15.03 -5.02 -9.34
C ILE A 110 -16.03 -5.93 -8.63
N GLN A 111 -17.32 -5.58 -8.62
CA GLN A 111 -18.39 -6.39 -8.05
C GLN A 111 -18.42 -7.79 -8.68
N GLN A 112 -18.43 -7.87 -10.02
CA GLN A 112 -18.38 -9.16 -10.71
C GLN A 112 -17.15 -9.98 -10.31
N THR A 113 -15.97 -9.33 -10.23
CA THR A 113 -14.73 -10.00 -9.83
C THR A 113 -14.84 -10.55 -8.40
N VAL A 114 -15.40 -9.78 -7.47
CA VAL A 114 -15.63 -10.20 -6.08
C VAL A 114 -16.62 -11.35 -6.01
N ASP A 115 -17.75 -11.26 -6.72
CA ASP A 115 -18.76 -12.32 -6.76
C ASP A 115 -18.21 -13.62 -7.35
N ASP A 116 -17.49 -13.55 -8.47
CA ASP A 116 -16.88 -14.72 -9.12
C ASP A 116 -15.88 -15.44 -8.19
N HIS A 117 -15.08 -14.68 -7.43
CA HIS A 117 -14.09 -15.27 -6.51
C HIS A 117 -14.73 -15.78 -5.22
N ILE A 118 -15.84 -15.18 -4.77
CA ILE A 118 -16.67 -15.75 -3.70
C ILE A 118 -17.28 -17.08 -4.18
N ASP A 119 -17.84 -17.12 -5.39
CA ASP A 119 -18.44 -18.34 -5.95
C ASP A 119 -17.40 -19.46 -6.10
N ALA A 120 -16.22 -19.14 -6.62
CA ALA A 120 -15.11 -20.07 -6.74
C ALA A 120 -14.59 -20.57 -5.37
N LEU A 121 -14.54 -19.69 -4.37
CA LEU A 121 -14.19 -20.06 -3.00
C LEU A 121 -15.23 -21.03 -2.42
N LEU A 122 -16.52 -20.71 -2.55
CA LEU A 122 -17.64 -21.51 -2.04
C LEU A 122 -17.76 -22.89 -2.71
N ALA A 123 -17.41 -22.99 -4.00
CA ALA A 123 -17.40 -24.24 -4.76
C ALA A 123 -16.13 -25.09 -4.52
N GLY A 124 -15.12 -24.51 -3.89
CA GLY A 124 -13.84 -25.14 -3.61
C GLY A 124 -13.83 -26.03 -2.35
N PRO A 125 -12.66 -26.61 -2.01
CA PRO A 125 -12.49 -27.38 -0.78
C PRO A 125 -12.60 -26.50 0.47
N LYS A 126 -12.98 -27.11 1.59
CA LYS A 126 -12.91 -26.53 2.93
C LYS A 126 -11.91 -27.34 3.78
N PRO A 127 -10.94 -26.71 4.46
CA PRO A 127 -10.62 -25.29 4.44
C PRO A 127 -10.00 -24.83 3.10
N ALA A 128 -10.03 -23.53 2.86
CA ALA A 128 -9.40 -22.88 1.71
C ALA A 128 -8.43 -21.78 2.15
N ASP A 129 -7.38 -21.52 1.35
CA ASP A 129 -6.53 -20.35 1.56
C ASP A 129 -7.20 -19.09 0.98
N PHE A 130 -7.67 -18.22 1.86
CA PHE A 130 -8.35 -16.98 1.51
C PHE A 130 -7.45 -15.99 0.77
N VAL A 131 -6.14 -15.99 1.03
CA VAL A 131 -5.22 -15.08 0.36
C VAL A 131 -5.11 -15.46 -1.11
N ALA A 132 -4.72 -16.71 -1.39
CA ALA A 132 -4.56 -17.20 -2.76
C ALA A 132 -5.88 -17.25 -3.55
N LYS A 133 -7.02 -17.52 -2.89
CA LYS A 133 -8.31 -17.69 -3.59
C LYS A 133 -9.12 -16.41 -3.74
N PHE A 134 -8.88 -15.38 -2.92
CA PHE A 134 -9.73 -14.19 -2.90
C PHE A 134 -8.95 -12.88 -2.74
N SER A 135 -8.13 -12.74 -1.69
CA SER A 135 -7.50 -11.45 -1.38
C SER A 135 -6.50 -11.01 -2.45
N LEU A 136 -5.72 -11.94 -3.00
CA LEU A 136 -4.70 -11.65 -4.01
C LEU A 136 -5.28 -11.49 -5.43
N PRO A 137 -6.17 -12.38 -5.92
CA PRO A 137 -6.67 -12.29 -7.30
C PRO A 137 -7.55 -11.06 -7.55
N VAL A 138 -8.41 -10.66 -6.60
CA VAL A 138 -9.37 -9.56 -6.78
C VAL A 138 -8.68 -8.26 -7.21
N PRO A 139 -7.74 -7.68 -6.44
CA PRO A 139 -7.06 -6.46 -6.86
C PRO A 139 -6.12 -6.66 -8.05
N SER A 140 -5.55 -7.87 -8.20
CA SER A 140 -4.71 -8.21 -9.36
C SER A 140 -5.48 -8.06 -10.68
N ILE A 141 -6.71 -8.56 -10.75
CA ILE A 141 -7.56 -8.47 -11.95
C ILE A 141 -7.92 -7.02 -12.23
N VAL A 142 -8.28 -6.27 -11.19
CA VAL A 142 -8.71 -4.88 -11.29
C VAL A 142 -7.57 -3.99 -11.80
N ILE A 143 -6.37 -4.09 -11.22
CA ILE A 143 -5.22 -3.29 -11.67
C ILE A 143 -4.76 -3.70 -13.07
N CYS A 144 -4.76 -5.00 -13.40
CA CYS A 144 -4.45 -5.47 -14.75
C CYS A 144 -5.40 -4.89 -15.79
N ARG A 145 -6.70 -4.89 -15.50
CA ARG A 145 -7.72 -4.30 -16.38
C ARG A 145 -7.51 -2.79 -16.54
N LEU A 146 -7.24 -2.06 -15.47
CA LEU A 146 -7.00 -0.61 -15.53
C LEU A 146 -5.74 -0.28 -16.35
N LEU A 147 -4.67 -1.04 -16.15
CA LEU A 147 -3.40 -0.83 -16.83
C LEU A 147 -3.37 -1.38 -18.26
N GLY A 148 -4.27 -2.29 -18.62
CA GLY A 148 -4.21 -3.01 -19.89
C GLY A 148 -3.16 -4.12 -19.92
N VAL A 149 -2.80 -4.64 -18.75
CA VAL A 149 -1.92 -5.81 -18.60
C VAL A 149 -2.77 -7.08 -18.74
N PRO A 150 -2.41 -8.01 -19.63
CA PRO A 150 -3.13 -9.27 -19.77
C PRO A 150 -3.09 -10.08 -18.46
N TYR A 151 -4.25 -10.51 -17.97
CA TYR A 151 -4.34 -11.23 -16.70
C TYR A 151 -3.84 -12.67 -16.82
N GLU A 152 -3.81 -13.26 -18.02
CA GLU A 152 -3.19 -14.56 -18.27
C GLU A 152 -1.71 -14.63 -17.85
N ASP A 153 -1.03 -13.49 -17.78
CA ASP A 153 0.36 -13.38 -17.35
C ASP A 153 0.53 -13.20 -15.82
N HIS A 154 -0.56 -13.27 -15.03
CA HIS A 154 -0.54 -12.99 -13.58
C HIS A 154 0.44 -13.84 -12.80
N ASP A 155 0.50 -15.14 -13.09
CA ASP A 155 1.46 -16.05 -12.50
C ASP A 155 2.90 -15.53 -12.63
N PHE A 156 3.26 -14.98 -13.80
CA PHE A 156 4.60 -14.45 -14.03
C PHE A 156 4.84 -13.16 -13.23
N PHE A 157 3.98 -12.15 -13.39
CA PHE A 157 4.25 -10.86 -12.75
C PHE A 157 4.08 -10.94 -11.22
N GLN A 158 3.17 -11.76 -10.68
CA GLN A 158 3.04 -11.93 -9.23
C GLN A 158 4.32 -12.52 -8.64
N ARG A 159 4.86 -13.60 -9.24
CA ARG A 159 6.15 -14.16 -8.81
C ARG A 159 7.29 -13.16 -8.94
N ALA A 160 7.32 -12.38 -10.02
CA ALA A 160 8.34 -11.36 -10.20
C ALA A 160 8.23 -10.26 -9.14
N ILE A 161 7.03 -9.74 -8.88
CA ILE A 161 6.78 -8.71 -7.87
C ILE A 161 7.18 -9.22 -6.49
N THR A 162 6.70 -10.39 -6.07
CA THR A 162 7.07 -10.99 -4.77
C THR A 162 8.59 -11.16 -4.63
N THR A 163 9.29 -11.51 -5.69
CA THR A 163 10.75 -11.64 -5.65
C THR A 163 11.43 -10.28 -5.53
N VAL A 164 10.98 -9.28 -6.30
CA VAL A 164 11.58 -7.94 -6.34
C VAL A 164 11.30 -7.14 -5.06
N THR A 165 10.17 -7.39 -4.39
CA THR A 165 9.81 -6.70 -3.14
C THR A 165 10.33 -7.39 -1.89
N ASN A 166 10.91 -8.60 -2.00
CA ASN A 166 11.45 -9.34 -0.88
C ASN A 166 12.83 -8.82 -0.45
N ARG A 167 12.93 -8.35 0.79
CA ARG A 167 14.15 -7.74 1.34
C ARG A 167 15.19 -8.74 1.84
N GLU A 168 14.86 -10.02 1.90
CA GLU A 168 15.73 -11.08 2.42
C GLU A 168 16.43 -11.87 1.29
N LEU A 169 16.00 -11.69 0.04
CA LEU A 169 16.61 -12.36 -1.10
C LEU A 169 17.95 -11.72 -1.53
N PRO A 170 18.87 -12.50 -2.12
CA PRO A 170 20.12 -11.97 -2.65
C PRO A 170 19.89 -10.99 -3.82
N ASP A 171 20.69 -9.94 -3.88
CA ASP A 171 20.64 -8.89 -4.92
C ASP A 171 20.66 -9.45 -6.36
N GLU A 172 21.43 -10.51 -6.61
CA GLU A 172 21.50 -11.15 -7.93
C GLU A 172 20.13 -11.72 -8.38
N VAL A 173 19.39 -12.32 -7.44
CA VAL A 173 18.06 -12.89 -7.69
C VAL A 173 17.07 -11.76 -7.96
N VAL A 174 17.12 -10.70 -7.16
CA VAL A 174 16.27 -9.51 -7.33
C VAL A 174 16.51 -8.88 -8.70
N GLY A 175 17.76 -8.58 -9.05
CA GLY A 175 18.12 -7.96 -10.33
C GLY A 175 17.74 -8.80 -11.56
N GLU A 176 17.80 -10.13 -11.47
CA GLU A 176 17.35 -11.02 -12.55
C GLU A 176 15.85 -10.85 -12.83
N PHE A 177 15.03 -10.83 -11.77
CA PHE A 177 13.59 -10.68 -11.88
C PHE A 177 13.16 -9.25 -12.26
N GLU A 178 13.86 -8.22 -11.77
CA GLU A 178 13.69 -6.84 -12.23
C GLU A 178 13.92 -6.75 -13.75
N GLY A 179 15.00 -7.33 -14.26
CA GLY A 179 15.30 -7.36 -15.70
C GLY A 179 14.25 -8.12 -16.52
N LYS A 180 13.72 -9.23 -16.01
CA LYS A 180 12.62 -9.99 -16.65
C LYS A 180 11.34 -9.16 -16.73
N LEU A 181 10.96 -8.52 -15.63
CA LEU A 181 9.75 -7.71 -15.53
C LEU A 181 9.84 -6.45 -16.40
N TYR A 182 11.01 -5.80 -16.42
CA TYR A 182 11.29 -4.68 -17.31
C TYR A 182 11.08 -5.07 -18.78
N ARG A 183 11.68 -6.17 -19.23
CA ARG A 183 11.54 -6.63 -20.63
C ARG A 183 10.09 -6.96 -21.00
N TYR A 184 9.35 -7.59 -20.08
CA TYR A 184 7.93 -7.89 -20.29
C TYR A 184 7.11 -6.61 -20.50
N LEU A 185 7.25 -5.63 -19.61
CA LEU A 185 6.53 -4.35 -19.70
C LEU A 185 6.95 -3.55 -20.92
N ASP A 186 8.23 -3.55 -21.28
CA ASP A 186 8.74 -2.92 -22.49
C ASP A 186 8.07 -3.51 -23.74
N GLN A 187 8.06 -4.84 -23.86
CA GLN A 187 7.38 -5.52 -24.96
C GLN A 187 5.88 -5.22 -25.00
N LEU A 188 5.22 -5.17 -23.84
CA LEU A 188 3.81 -4.82 -23.74
C LEU A 188 3.55 -3.39 -24.24
N ILE A 189 4.37 -2.41 -23.87
CA ILE A 189 4.29 -1.03 -24.40
C ILE A 189 4.44 -1.04 -25.93
N GLY A 190 5.36 -1.85 -26.47
CA GLY A 190 5.51 -2.03 -27.91
C GLY A 190 4.24 -2.53 -28.59
N ARG A 191 3.57 -3.53 -27.99
CA ARG A 191 2.27 -4.04 -28.47
C ARG A 191 1.17 -2.98 -28.41
N LYS A 192 1.07 -2.24 -27.29
CA LYS A 192 0.08 -1.16 -27.13
C LYS A 192 0.31 0.03 -28.08
N LEU A 193 1.54 0.30 -28.50
CA LEU A 193 1.84 1.28 -29.55
C LEU A 193 1.35 0.81 -30.94
N ALA A 194 1.54 -0.48 -31.25
CA ALA A 194 1.17 -1.04 -32.54
C ALA A 194 -0.35 -1.26 -32.66
N ALA A 195 -1.02 -1.62 -31.56
CA ALA A 195 -2.46 -1.84 -31.49
C ALA A 195 -2.99 -1.31 -30.14
N PRO A 196 -3.32 -0.01 -30.06
CA PRO A 196 -3.88 0.60 -28.85
C PRO A 196 -5.28 0.08 -28.51
N ASP A 197 -5.60 0.04 -27.22
CA ASP A 197 -6.91 -0.33 -26.65
C ASP A 197 -7.39 0.73 -25.62
N ASP A 198 -8.56 0.58 -25.02
CA ASP A 198 -9.11 1.52 -24.02
C ASP A 198 -8.56 1.25 -22.60
N ASP A 199 -7.24 1.41 -22.44
CA ASP A 199 -6.53 1.20 -21.18
C ASP A 199 -5.46 2.28 -20.91
N LEU A 200 -4.97 2.35 -19.66
CA LEU A 200 -4.00 3.38 -19.28
C LEU A 200 -2.67 3.26 -20.05
N LEU A 201 -2.19 2.05 -20.31
CA LEU A 201 -0.91 1.88 -20.99
C LEU A 201 -0.99 2.32 -22.45
N SER A 202 -2.08 1.99 -23.14
CA SER A 202 -2.42 2.47 -24.48
C SER A 202 -2.50 4.00 -24.51
N GLN A 203 -3.16 4.60 -23.51
CA GLN A 203 -3.24 6.06 -23.39
C GLN A 203 -1.86 6.69 -23.22
N LEU A 204 -1.04 6.20 -22.29
CA LEU A 204 0.30 6.75 -22.04
C LEU A 204 1.23 6.53 -23.24
N ALA A 205 1.14 5.37 -23.88
CA ALA A 205 1.92 5.04 -25.06
C ALA A 205 1.62 5.99 -26.23
N THR A 206 0.34 6.23 -26.51
CA THR A 206 -0.09 7.04 -27.67
C THR A 206 -0.03 8.54 -27.39
N GLU A 207 -0.44 9.00 -26.21
CA GLU A 207 -0.53 10.43 -25.91
C GLU A 207 0.78 11.03 -25.41
N ARG A 208 1.64 10.23 -24.75
CA ARG A 208 2.85 10.73 -24.05
C ARG A 208 4.14 10.19 -24.64
N LEU A 209 4.24 8.88 -24.86
CA LEU A 209 5.45 8.27 -25.42
C LEU A 209 5.62 8.65 -26.89
N ALA A 210 4.58 8.48 -27.73
CA ALA A 210 4.65 8.81 -29.15
C ALA A 210 4.86 10.32 -29.43
N THR A 211 4.50 11.19 -28.50
CA THR A 211 4.68 12.65 -28.60
C THR A 211 6.01 13.13 -28.00
N GLY A 212 6.84 12.22 -27.48
CA GLY A 212 8.12 12.55 -26.83
C GLY A 212 7.99 13.19 -25.45
N GLN A 213 6.78 13.27 -24.89
CA GLN A 213 6.52 13.82 -23.55
C GLN A 213 6.91 12.85 -22.44
N LEU A 214 7.04 11.56 -22.72
CA LEU A 214 7.48 10.55 -21.77
C LEU A 214 8.47 9.63 -22.48
N ASN A 215 9.63 9.38 -21.88
CA ASN A 215 10.56 8.42 -22.46
C ASN A 215 10.10 6.98 -22.16
N ARG A 216 10.61 6.01 -22.92
CA ARG A 216 10.17 4.62 -22.83
C ARG A 216 10.52 3.97 -21.47
N HIS A 217 11.70 4.27 -20.95
CA HIS A 217 12.15 3.76 -19.66
C HIS A 217 11.28 4.27 -18.51
N ASP A 218 11.00 5.58 -18.47
CA ASP A 218 10.10 6.17 -17.47
C ASP A 218 8.71 5.55 -17.52
N LEU A 219 8.19 5.25 -18.72
CA LEU A 219 6.90 4.58 -18.85
C LEU A 219 6.93 3.16 -18.27
N VAL A 220 7.98 2.38 -18.54
CA VAL A 220 8.15 1.04 -17.94
C VAL A 220 8.17 1.15 -16.41
N MET A 221 8.98 2.05 -15.85
CA MET A 221 9.10 2.24 -14.40
C MET A 221 7.79 2.71 -13.76
N LEU A 222 7.03 3.54 -14.45
CA LEU A 222 5.73 4.03 -13.99
C LEU A 222 4.67 2.92 -13.96
N VAL A 223 4.62 2.09 -15.00
CA VAL A 223 3.70 0.94 -15.07
C VAL A 223 4.07 -0.11 -14.02
N LEU A 224 5.37 -0.39 -13.87
CA LEU A 224 5.88 -1.28 -12.83
C LEU A 224 5.44 -0.81 -11.44
N PHE A 225 5.65 0.48 -11.14
CA PHE A 225 5.24 1.09 -9.88
C PHE A 225 3.73 0.94 -9.63
N LEU A 226 2.88 1.22 -10.62
CA LEU A 226 1.43 1.10 -10.48
C LEU A 226 0.98 -0.36 -10.31
N LEU A 227 1.62 -1.30 -11.01
CA LEU A 227 1.31 -2.72 -10.93
C LEU A 227 1.66 -3.29 -9.54
N ILE A 228 2.85 -2.99 -9.01
CA ILE A 228 3.25 -3.38 -7.64
C ILE A 228 2.31 -2.76 -6.62
N SER A 229 2.12 -1.43 -6.70
CA SER A 229 1.37 -0.68 -5.69
C SER A 229 -0.11 -1.05 -5.65
N GLY A 230 -0.73 -1.32 -6.80
CA GLY A 230 -2.15 -1.66 -6.89
C GLY A 230 -2.48 -3.12 -6.59
N HIS A 231 -1.48 -4.01 -6.58
CA HIS A 231 -1.67 -5.44 -6.35
C HIS A 231 -1.53 -5.81 -4.86
N GLU A 232 -0.35 -5.60 -4.29
CA GLU A 232 0.02 -6.14 -2.98
C GLU A 232 -0.67 -5.40 -1.82
N THR A 233 -0.86 -4.08 -1.94
CA THR A 233 -1.38 -3.25 -0.84
C THR A 233 -2.87 -3.50 -0.57
N THR A 234 -3.69 -3.53 -1.62
CA THR A 234 -5.13 -3.84 -1.51
C THR A 234 -5.33 -5.29 -1.08
N ALA A 235 -4.55 -6.25 -1.60
CA ALA A 235 -4.62 -7.65 -1.19
C ALA A 235 -4.33 -7.81 0.30
N SER A 236 -3.30 -7.12 0.80
CA SER A 236 -2.95 -7.11 2.23
C SER A 236 -4.07 -6.49 3.08
N MET A 237 -4.68 -5.39 2.62
CA MET A 237 -5.81 -4.76 3.32
C MET A 237 -7.04 -5.67 3.36
N ILE A 238 -7.35 -6.39 2.29
CA ILE A 238 -8.47 -7.35 2.26
C ILE A 238 -8.21 -8.49 3.26
N ALA A 239 -7.03 -9.11 3.19
CA ALA A 239 -6.68 -10.23 4.07
C ALA A 239 -6.67 -9.81 5.55
N LEU A 240 -5.98 -8.73 5.89
CA LEU A 240 -5.89 -8.22 7.27
C LEU A 240 -7.23 -7.66 7.76
N GLY A 241 -8.00 -7.00 6.90
CA GLY A 241 -9.33 -6.50 7.26
C GLY A 241 -10.30 -7.63 7.57
N THR A 242 -10.33 -8.69 6.74
CA THR A 242 -11.10 -9.89 7.04
C THR A 242 -10.63 -10.52 8.34
N LEU A 243 -9.33 -10.68 8.55
CA LEU A 243 -8.78 -11.23 9.80
C LEU A 243 -9.20 -10.40 11.03
N ALA A 244 -9.08 -9.07 10.95
CA ALA A 244 -9.45 -8.16 12.03
C ALA A 244 -10.93 -8.26 12.38
N LEU A 245 -11.80 -8.38 11.37
CA LEU A 245 -13.24 -8.56 11.55
C LEU A 245 -13.58 -9.94 12.15
N LEU A 246 -12.88 -11.00 11.74
CA LEU A 246 -13.05 -12.34 12.34
C LEU A 246 -12.64 -12.38 13.82
N GLN A 247 -11.64 -11.58 14.21
CA GLN A 247 -11.24 -11.39 15.62
C GLN A 247 -12.19 -10.45 16.39
N ASN A 248 -13.05 -9.71 15.69
CA ASN A 248 -14.00 -8.76 16.26
C ASN A 248 -15.42 -8.99 15.69
N PRO A 249 -16.07 -10.12 15.97
CA PRO A 249 -17.33 -10.49 15.31
C PRO A 249 -18.48 -9.50 15.56
N GLY A 250 -18.42 -8.73 16.65
CA GLY A 250 -19.34 -7.61 16.88
C GLY A 250 -19.29 -6.54 15.77
N GLN A 251 -18.10 -6.28 15.20
CA GLN A 251 -17.90 -5.36 14.09
C GLN A 251 -18.41 -5.92 12.75
N ILE A 252 -18.44 -7.25 12.56
CA ILE A 252 -19.09 -7.87 11.39
C ILE A 252 -20.59 -7.54 11.37
N ALA A 253 -21.26 -7.57 12.52
CA ALA A 253 -22.68 -7.20 12.61
C ALA A 253 -22.91 -5.73 12.20
N VAL A 254 -22.03 -4.82 12.63
CA VAL A 254 -22.05 -3.41 12.22
C VAL A 254 -21.98 -3.27 10.71
N LEU A 255 -21.02 -3.97 10.10
CA LEU A 255 -20.79 -3.91 8.66
C LEU A 255 -21.98 -4.47 7.85
N LYS A 256 -22.64 -5.52 8.35
CA LYS A 256 -23.81 -6.12 7.68
C LYS A 256 -25.08 -5.28 7.76
N GLU A 257 -25.18 -4.42 8.76
CA GLU A 257 -26.31 -3.49 8.96
C GLU A 257 -26.05 -2.12 8.31
N ALA A 258 -24.83 -1.88 7.84
CA ALA A 258 -24.42 -0.60 7.28
C ALA A 258 -25.08 -0.34 5.91
N ASP A 259 -25.49 0.90 5.70
CA ASP A 259 -25.76 1.42 4.37
C ASP A 259 -24.45 1.80 3.66
N GLU A 260 -24.54 2.40 2.47
CA GLU A 260 -23.36 2.80 1.69
C GLU A 260 -22.44 3.75 2.48
N ALA A 261 -23.01 4.69 3.25
CA ALA A 261 -22.23 5.62 4.06
C ALA A 261 -21.53 4.90 5.23
N GLY A 262 -22.20 3.94 5.86
CA GLY A 262 -21.61 3.11 6.92
C GLY A 262 -20.47 2.22 6.41
N VAL A 263 -20.59 1.64 5.20
CA VAL A 263 -19.50 0.87 4.58
C VAL A 263 -18.29 1.78 4.28
N ILE A 264 -18.52 2.99 3.78
CA ILE A 264 -17.45 3.97 3.56
C ILE A 264 -16.72 4.26 4.87
N ALA A 265 -17.44 4.54 5.96
CA ALA A 265 -16.84 4.81 7.27
C ALA A 265 -16.06 3.59 7.81
N ALA A 266 -16.62 2.39 7.68
CA ALA A 266 -15.97 1.15 8.08
C ALA A 266 -14.64 0.93 7.35
N VAL A 267 -14.58 1.23 6.05
CA VAL A 267 -13.35 1.13 5.25
C VAL A 267 -12.31 2.15 5.71
N GLU A 268 -12.68 3.39 6.01
CA GLU A 268 -11.74 4.38 6.55
C GLU A 268 -11.17 3.95 7.91
N GLU A 269 -12.01 3.36 8.79
CA GLU A 269 -11.54 2.81 10.06
C GLU A 269 -10.57 1.65 9.87
N LEU A 270 -10.87 0.69 8.98
CA LEU A 270 -9.96 -0.42 8.69
C LEU A 270 -8.62 0.08 8.15
N LEU A 271 -8.64 1.09 7.26
CA LEU A 271 -7.44 1.73 6.73
C LEU A 271 -6.62 2.39 7.84
N ARG A 272 -7.24 3.14 8.75
CA ARG A 272 -6.58 3.72 9.93
C ARG A 272 -5.98 2.61 10.81
N TYR A 273 -6.80 1.65 11.21
CA TYR A 273 -6.46 0.64 12.20
C TYR A 273 -5.30 -0.26 11.75
N LEU A 274 -5.32 -0.70 10.49
CA LEU A 274 -4.36 -1.66 9.96
C LEU A 274 -3.13 -1.01 9.35
N THR A 275 -3.28 0.13 8.66
CA THR A 275 -2.21 0.88 7.98
C THR A 275 -1.15 -0.05 7.37
N THR A 276 -1.44 -0.69 6.23
CA THR A 276 -0.59 -1.78 5.70
C THR A 276 0.76 -1.33 5.13
N VAL A 277 0.94 -0.05 4.83
CA VAL A 277 2.24 0.49 4.39
C VAL A 277 3.05 0.92 5.63
N GLN A 278 3.87 0.00 6.15
CA GLN A 278 4.46 0.12 7.50
C GLN A 278 5.96 0.37 7.63
N PRO A 279 6.83 0.36 6.60
CA PRO A 279 8.24 0.60 6.84
C PRO A 279 8.52 2.11 7.13
N GLY A 280 7.47 2.93 7.19
CA GLY A 280 7.49 4.36 7.45
C GLY A 280 7.96 5.17 6.23
N ARG A 281 7.35 6.34 6.02
CA ARG A 281 7.74 7.25 4.95
C ARG A 281 9.14 7.80 5.24
N ARG A 282 10.02 7.70 4.27
CA ARG A 282 11.41 8.18 4.36
C ARG A 282 11.51 9.55 3.73
N ARG A 283 12.11 10.49 4.45
CA ARG A 283 12.27 11.88 4.02
C ARG A 283 13.64 12.43 4.43
N VAL A 284 14.01 13.57 3.86
CA VAL A 284 15.17 14.39 4.27
C VAL A 284 14.71 15.83 4.47
N ALA A 285 15.15 16.46 5.55
CA ALA A 285 14.97 17.89 5.74
C ALA A 285 15.95 18.67 4.84
N VAL A 286 15.47 19.54 3.96
CA VAL A 286 16.33 20.39 3.10
C VAL A 286 16.66 21.75 3.72
N ALA A 287 16.04 22.08 4.84
CA ALA A 287 16.31 23.25 5.66
C ALA A 287 15.98 22.92 7.13
N ASP A 288 16.49 23.72 8.07
CA ASP A 288 16.18 23.53 9.49
C ASP A 288 14.67 23.68 9.75
N ILE A 289 14.11 22.79 10.57
CA ILE A 289 12.69 22.74 10.95
C ILE A 289 12.61 22.66 12.48
N GLU A 290 12.00 23.68 13.09
CA GLU A 290 11.63 23.64 14.51
C GLU A 290 10.25 23.00 14.66
N ILE A 291 10.16 21.93 15.45
CA ILE A 291 8.91 21.20 15.70
C ILE A 291 8.96 20.53 17.06
N ALA A 292 7.87 20.58 17.82
CA ALA A 292 7.75 20.00 19.16
C ALA A 292 8.93 20.35 20.11
N GLY A 293 9.46 21.58 20.03
CA GLY A 293 10.59 22.04 20.85
C GLY A 293 11.95 21.48 20.44
N GLN A 294 12.05 20.77 19.31
CA GLN A 294 13.29 20.24 18.74
C GLN A 294 13.59 20.87 17.38
N VAL A 295 14.85 20.80 16.96
CA VAL A 295 15.30 21.28 15.65
C VAL A 295 15.80 20.10 14.81
N ILE A 296 15.07 19.77 13.75
CA ILE A 296 15.56 18.89 12.69
C ILE A 296 16.47 19.73 11.81
N ARG A 297 17.73 19.34 11.65
CA ARG A 297 18.70 20.08 10.86
C ARG A 297 18.59 19.72 9.38
N ALA A 298 18.98 20.65 8.51
CA ALA A 298 19.14 20.37 7.09
C ALA A 298 20.09 19.17 6.86
N GLY A 299 19.71 18.27 5.95
CA GLY A 299 20.40 17.02 5.66
C GLY A 299 20.04 15.85 6.58
N GLU A 300 19.21 16.05 7.60
CA GLU A 300 18.81 14.95 8.49
C GLU A 300 17.67 14.12 7.91
N GLY A 301 17.84 12.80 8.00
CA GLY A 301 16.82 11.83 7.61
C GLY A 301 15.67 11.77 8.60
N LEU A 302 14.49 11.46 8.07
CA LEU A 302 13.23 11.33 8.79
C LEU A 302 12.56 10.00 8.43
N VAL A 303 11.99 9.35 9.43
CA VAL A 303 11.18 8.13 9.33
C VAL A 303 9.83 8.41 9.97
N LEU A 304 8.76 8.37 9.17
CA LEU A 304 7.40 8.64 9.59
C LEU A 304 6.57 7.34 9.50
N PRO A 305 6.56 6.50 10.53
CA PRO A 305 5.70 5.31 10.62
C PRO A 305 4.23 5.74 10.77
N ASP A 306 3.47 5.69 9.67
CA ASP A 306 2.06 6.11 9.69
C ASP A 306 1.24 5.24 10.66
N GLU A 307 1.61 3.97 10.82
CA GLU A 307 0.88 2.98 11.62
C GLU A 307 0.81 3.33 13.11
N ILE A 308 1.84 3.94 13.68
CA ILE A 308 1.81 4.36 15.09
C ILE A 308 1.09 5.71 15.25
N SER A 309 1.17 6.59 14.24
CA SER A 309 0.43 7.86 14.25
C SER A 309 -1.08 7.65 14.15
N ASN A 310 -1.51 6.62 13.43
CA ASN A 310 -2.91 6.21 13.35
C ASN A 310 -3.39 5.50 14.63
N ARG A 311 -2.50 5.24 15.59
CA ARG A 311 -2.82 4.78 16.95
C ARG A 311 -2.63 5.87 18.02
N ASP A 312 -2.60 7.15 17.64
CA ASP A 312 -2.45 8.27 18.57
C ASP A 312 -3.77 8.61 19.28
N ASP A 313 -3.86 8.31 20.58
CA ASP A 313 -5.04 8.55 21.41
C ASP A 313 -5.44 10.03 21.51
N SER A 314 -4.51 10.96 21.23
CA SER A 314 -4.83 12.39 21.19
C SER A 314 -5.71 12.79 20.01
N VAL A 315 -5.76 11.94 18.97
CA VAL A 315 -6.59 12.14 17.77
C VAL A 315 -7.76 11.15 17.74
N TYR A 316 -7.50 9.89 18.10
CA TYR A 316 -8.48 8.82 18.08
C TYR A 316 -8.66 8.26 19.49
N PRO A 317 -9.69 8.65 20.25
CA PRO A 317 -9.88 8.11 21.60
C PRO A 317 -9.97 6.59 21.61
N ASP A 318 -9.18 5.90 22.45
CA ASP A 318 -9.07 4.42 22.42
C ASP A 318 -8.61 3.90 21.05
N ALA A 319 -7.53 4.46 20.53
CA ALA A 319 -7.06 4.26 19.15
C ALA A 319 -6.70 2.79 18.85
N GLY A 320 -6.42 2.02 19.90
CA GLY A 320 -6.11 0.59 19.88
C GLY A 320 -7.31 -0.32 19.66
N THR A 321 -8.54 0.20 19.75
CA THR A 321 -9.77 -0.58 19.54
C THR A 321 -10.33 -0.35 18.14
N LEU A 322 -10.69 -1.44 17.46
CA LEU A 322 -11.38 -1.38 16.17
C LEU A 322 -12.86 -1.02 16.38
N ASP A 323 -13.27 0.14 15.87
CA ASP A 323 -14.68 0.57 15.89
C ASP A 323 -15.09 1.12 14.52
N LEU A 324 -15.83 0.32 13.74
CA LEU A 324 -16.25 0.70 12.38
C LEU A 324 -17.20 1.91 12.35
N ARG A 325 -17.71 2.36 13.49
CA ARG A 325 -18.54 3.58 13.60
C ARG A 325 -17.73 4.84 13.91
N ARG A 326 -16.43 4.71 14.17
CA ARG A 326 -15.53 5.84 14.47
C ARG A 326 -15.42 6.77 13.26
N ASP A 327 -15.34 8.07 13.52
CA ASP A 327 -14.78 9.00 12.53
C ASP A 327 -13.26 8.81 12.46
N ALA A 328 -12.81 8.07 11.45
CA ALA A 328 -11.39 7.77 11.24
C ALA A 328 -10.61 8.92 10.57
N HIS A 329 -11.27 10.00 10.15
CA HIS A 329 -10.57 11.16 9.62
C HIS A 329 -9.82 11.91 10.74
N PRO A 330 -8.58 12.41 10.53
CA PRO A 330 -7.77 12.39 9.31
C PRO A 330 -6.65 11.32 9.32
N HIS A 331 -6.98 10.04 9.09
CA HIS A 331 -5.96 8.98 9.11
C HIS A 331 -4.88 9.15 8.02
N LEU A 332 -3.66 8.70 8.32
CA LEU A 332 -2.49 8.84 7.46
C LEU A 332 -2.16 7.59 6.64
N ALA A 333 -3.07 6.61 6.54
CA ALA A 333 -2.79 5.35 5.84
C ALA A 333 -2.42 5.52 4.35
N PHE A 334 -2.94 6.58 3.71
CA PHE A 334 -2.57 6.97 2.34
C PHE A 334 -1.51 8.06 2.27
N GLY A 335 -1.00 8.49 3.42
CA GLY A 335 -0.10 9.62 3.56
C GLY A 335 -0.79 10.96 3.31
N LEU A 336 0.02 12.00 3.23
CA LEU A 336 -0.45 13.37 3.10
C LEU A 336 0.46 14.17 2.16
N GLY A 337 -0.08 15.27 1.63
CA GLY A 337 0.65 16.20 0.77
C GLY A 337 0.80 15.71 -0.67
N VAL A 338 1.82 16.22 -1.36
CA VAL A 338 2.03 15.98 -2.80
C VAL A 338 2.26 14.50 -3.13
N HIS A 339 2.70 13.72 -2.14
CA HIS A 339 2.99 12.28 -2.23
C HIS A 339 1.86 11.39 -1.69
N GLN A 340 0.70 11.95 -1.36
CA GLN A 340 -0.47 11.16 -0.98
C GLN A 340 -0.77 10.09 -2.05
N CYS A 341 -1.23 8.91 -1.63
CA CYS A 341 -1.46 7.79 -2.54
C CYS A 341 -2.32 8.18 -3.74
N VAL A 342 -1.81 7.98 -4.96
CA VAL A 342 -2.56 8.26 -6.19
C VAL A 342 -3.69 7.26 -6.41
N GLY A 343 -3.50 6.01 -5.97
CA GLY A 343 -4.47 4.91 -6.10
C GLY A 343 -5.55 4.90 -5.02
N GLN A 344 -5.54 5.84 -4.07
CA GLN A 344 -6.47 5.83 -2.93
C GLN A 344 -7.96 5.73 -3.31
N PRO A 345 -8.46 6.32 -4.42
CA PRO A 345 -9.87 6.18 -4.76
C PRO A 345 -10.22 4.77 -5.27
N LEU A 346 -9.27 4.10 -5.94
CA LEU A 346 -9.45 2.71 -6.38
C LEU A 346 -9.43 1.76 -5.19
N ALA A 347 -8.42 1.87 -4.32
CA ALA A 347 -8.32 1.02 -3.13
C ALA A 347 -9.58 1.14 -2.25
N ARG A 348 -10.08 2.36 -2.01
CA ARG A 348 -11.34 2.55 -1.28
C ARG A 348 -12.52 1.85 -1.94
N LEU A 349 -12.67 1.99 -3.26
CA LEU A 349 -13.76 1.35 -4.00
C LEU A 349 -13.70 -0.18 -3.90
N GLU A 350 -12.51 -0.76 -4.08
CA GLU A 350 -12.30 -2.21 -3.96
C GLU A 350 -12.66 -2.72 -2.56
N LEU A 351 -12.16 -2.05 -1.50
CA LEU A 351 -12.44 -2.43 -0.12
C LEU A 351 -13.93 -2.27 0.22
N GLN A 352 -14.59 -1.21 -0.26
CA GLN A 352 -16.04 -1.03 -0.08
C GLN A 352 -16.83 -2.18 -0.69
N VAL A 353 -16.52 -2.57 -1.94
CA VAL A 353 -17.21 -3.67 -2.63
C VAL A 353 -16.95 -5.00 -1.91
N VAL A 354 -15.69 -5.27 -1.54
CA VAL A 354 -15.31 -6.50 -0.83
C VAL A 354 -16.04 -6.61 0.50
N PHE A 355 -15.94 -5.60 1.37
CA PHE A 355 -16.49 -5.67 2.72
C PHE A 355 -18.02 -5.56 2.76
N ALA A 356 -18.64 -4.85 1.81
CA ALA A 356 -20.10 -4.87 1.65
C ALA A 356 -20.63 -6.23 1.15
N THR A 357 -19.79 -7.08 0.52
CA THR A 357 -20.25 -8.33 -0.09
C THR A 357 -19.90 -9.55 0.76
N LEU A 358 -18.67 -9.64 1.26
CA LEU A 358 -18.09 -10.86 1.81
C LEU A 358 -18.93 -11.49 2.93
N PHE A 359 -19.28 -10.72 3.96
CA PHE A 359 -20.02 -11.23 5.14
C PHE A 359 -21.53 -11.34 4.93
N HIS A 360 -22.06 -10.79 3.83
CA HIS A 360 -23.42 -11.08 3.37
C HIS A 360 -23.48 -12.41 2.63
N ARG A 361 -22.49 -12.69 1.77
CA ARG A 361 -22.42 -13.93 0.98
C ARG A 361 -21.93 -15.13 1.78
N ILE A 362 -21.03 -14.91 2.74
CA ILE A 362 -20.43 -15.95 3.58
C ILE A 362 -20.60 -15.58 5.07
N PRO A 363 -21.83 -15.59 5.61
CA PRO A 363 -22.12 -15.12 6.97
C PRO A 363 -21.48 -15.99 8.08
N THR A 364 -21.04 -17.19 7.73
CA THR A 364 -20.40 -18.16 8.63
C THR A 364 -18.88 -18.25 8.44
N LEU A 365 -18.30 -17.35 7.63
CA LEU A 365 -16.85 -17.29 7.41
C LEU A 365 -16.11 -17.24 8.75
N ALA A 366 -15.12 -18.11 8.92
CA ALA A 366 -14.30 -18.23 10.11
C ALA A 366 -12.86 -18.64 9.74
N LEU A 367 -11.91 -18.38 10.62
CA LEU A 367 -10.59 -19.00 10.52
C LEU A 367 -10.70 -20.51 10.70
N ALA A 368 -9.93 -21.26 9.91
CA ALA A 368 -9.82 -22.70 10.03
C ALA A 368 -8.61 -23.13 10.89
N SER A 369 -7.86 -22.16 11.41
CA SER A 369 -6.68 -22.33 12.25
C SER A 369 -6.71 -21.34 13.41
N ASP A 370 -5.84 -21.55 14.39
CA ASP A 370 -5.56 -20.53 15.41
C ASP A 370 -4.85 -19.32 14.78
N LEU A 371 -4.92 -18.15 15.44
CA LEU A 371 -4.33 -16.90 14.92
C LEU A 371 -2.80 -17.00 14.80
N GLU A 372 -2.18 -17.73 15.73
CA GLU A 372 -0.74 -17.96 15.80
C GLU A 372 -0.20 -18.80 14.61
N GLU A 373 -1.08 -19.56 13.95
CA GLU A 373 -0.75 -20.36 12.76
C GLU A 373 -0.88 -19.57 11.45
N VAL A 374 -1.44 -18.36 11.50
CA VAL A 374 -1.55 -17.49 10.32
C VAL A 374 -0.15 -17.00 9.92
N SER A 375 0.21 -17.22 8.66
CA SER A 375 1.51 -16.82 8.14
C SER A 375 1.48 -15.35 7.72
N PHE A 376 2.14 -14.47 8.49
CA PHE A 376 2.23 -13.04 8.20
C PHE A 376 3.43 -12.70 7.31
N MET A 377 3.24 -11.69 6.46
CA MET A 377 4.29 -11.11 5.62
C MET A 377 5.09 -10.08 6.42
N ASN A 378 6.38 -10.35 6.63
CA ASN A 378 7.29 -9.49 7.42
C ASN A 378 8.48 -8.93 6.60
N ASP A 379 8.67 -9.45 5.40
CA ASP A 379 9.80 -9.25 4.50
C ASP A 379 9.51 -8.26 3.35
N GLY A 380 8.23 -7.98 3.09
CA GLY A 380 7.76 -7.11 2.00
C GLY A 380 7.78 -5.60 2.28
N ILE A 381 7.28 -4.83 1.30
CA ILE A 381 7.12 -3.36 1.41
C ILE A 381 5.92 -3.01 2.29
N GLY A 382 4.90 -3.85 2.34
CA GLY A 382 3.76 -3.74 3.24
C GLY A 382 3.77 -4.82 4.32
N TYR A 383 2.81 -4.71 5.24
CA TYR A 383 2.44 -5.75 6.17
C TYR A 383 1.15 -6.42 5.68
N GLY A 384 1.11 -7.74 5.73
CA GLY A 384 0.05 -8.54 5.14
C GLY A 384 0.02 -9.96 5.68
N VAL A 385 -0.74 -10.81 4.99
CA VAL A 385 -0.86 -12.24 5.30
C VAL A 385 -0.46 -13.03 4.06
N ASN A 386 0.48 -13.96 4.19
CA ASN A 386 0.94 -14.83 3.12
C ASN A 386 -0.08 -15.93 2.82
N ALA A 387 -0.68 -16.52 3.86
CA ALA A 387 -1.70 -17.55 3.75
C ALA A 387 -2.66 -17.49 4.94
N MET A 388 -3.95 -17.63 4.68
CA MET A 388 -4.99 -17.60 5.72
C MET A 388 -6.02 -18.70 5.46
N ALA A 389 -5.94 -19.79 6.22
CA ALA A 389 -6.90 -20.87 6.11
C ALA A 389 -8.26 -20.43 6.67
N VAL A 390 -9.31 -20.50 5.86
CA VAL A 390 -10.68 -20.18 6.24
C VAL A 390 -11.63 -21.33 6.00
N THR A 391 -12.71 -21.35 6.77
CA THR A 391 -13.86 -22.27 6.65
C THR A 391 -15.17 -21.46 6.75
N TRP A 392 -16.30 -22.09 6.42
CA TRP A 392 -17.62 -21.46 6.46
C TRP A 392 -18.74 -22.49 6.56
#